data_AF-A0A2W0C0D8-F1
#
_entry.id   AF-A0A2W0C0D8-F1
#
_cell.length_a   1.000
_cell.length_b   1.000
_cell.length_c   1.000
_cell.angle_alpha   90.00
_cell.angle_beta   90.00
_cell.angle_gamma   90.00
#
_symmetry.space_group_name_H-M   'P 1'
#
loop_
_entity.id
_entity.type
_entity.pdbx_description
1 polymer ?
#
loop_
_entity_poly.entity_id
_entity_poly.type
_entity_poly.pdbx_seq_one_letter_code
_entity_poly.pdbx_strand_id
1 'polypeptide(L)' 'MEVRTAMLTHLPTIIRILADDEMGATRERFIDPLTKEYVEAFAKMEKQIGNSIIIALDNNEVIGCL' A
#
# COMPACT_ATOMS: atom_id res chain seq x y z
N MET A 1 0.86 16.80 -6.63
CA MET A 1 -0.21 15.99 -6.01
C MET A 1 -1.22 15.46 -7.01
N GLU A 2 -1.17 14.14 -7.23
CA GLU A 2 -2.12 13.34 -8.03
C GLU A 2 -2.74 12.26 -7.13
N VAL A 3 -3.99 11.87 -7.37
CA VAL A 3 -4.64 10.76 -6.68
C VAL A 3 -5.08 9.71 -7.71
N ARG A 4 -4.70 8.45 -7.50
CA ARG A 4 -5.02 7.36 -8.42
C ARG A 4 -5.12 6.00 -7.72
N THR A 5 -5.66 5.02 -8.41
CA THR A 5 -5.66 3.62 -7.95
C THR A 5 -4.23 3.09 -7.90
N ALA A 6 -3.90 2.42 -6.80
CA ALA A 6 -2.63 1.76 -6.58
C ALA A 6 -2.41 0.61 -7.58
N MET A 7 -1.14 0.32 -7.82
CA MET A 7 -0.67 -0.86 -8.56
C MET A 7 0.28 -1.63 -7.65
N LEU A 8 0.52 -2.90 -7.98
CA LEU A 8 1.41 -3.76 -7.19
C LEU A 8 2.81 -3.14 -6.95
N THR A 9 3.32 -2.33 -7.87
CA THR A 9 4.61 -1.62 -7.72
C THR A 9 4.63 -0.60 -6.59
N HIS A 10 3.48 -0.11 -6.14
CA HIS A 10 3.34 0.84 -5.04
C HIS A 10 3.24 0.13 -3.68
N LEU A 11 3.02 -1.18 -3.66
CA LEU A 11 2.79 -1.96 -2.44
C LEU A 11 3.92 -1.81 -1.40
N PRO A 12 5.22 -1.85 -1.75
CA PRO A 12 6.28 -1.59 -0.79
C PRO A 12 6.14 -0.24 -0.08
N THR A 13 5.86 0.83 -0.83
CA THR A 13 5.72 2.18 -0.27
C THR A 13 4.47 2.30 0.59
N ILE A 14 3.37 1.65 0.21
CA ILE A 14 2.13 1.61 1.02
C ILE A 14 2.41 0.94 2.36
N ILE A 15 3.03 -0.24 2.38
CA ILE A 15 3.34 -0.95 3.64
C ILE A 15 4.34 -0.15 4.49
N ARG A 16 5.31 0.54 3.87
CA ARG A 16 6.21 1.45 4.58
C ARG A 16 5.43 2.56 5.31
N ILE A 17 4.54 3.26 4.60
CA ILE A 17 3.72 4.33 5.20
C ILE A 17 2.86 3.79 6.35
N LEU A 18 2.26 2.61 6.19
CA LEU A 18 1.46 2.00 7.25
C LEU A 18 2.34 1.57 8.44
N ALA A 19 3.54 1.04 8.21
CA ALA A 19 4.46 0.63 9.28
C ALA A 19 5.12 1.82 10.00
N ASP A 20 5.23 2.99 9.34
CA ASP A 20 5.77 4.22 9.93
C ASP A 20 4.72 4.99 10.76
N ASP A 21 3.43 4.68 10.61
CA ASP A 21 2.35 5.26 11.42
C ASP A 21 2.35 4.70 12.85
N GLU A 22 2.10 5.52 13.88
CA GLU A 22 2.16 5.10 15.29
C GLU A 22 1.27 3.88 15.60
N MET A 23 0.09 3.80 14.99
CA MET A 23 -0.80 2.66 15.18
C MET A 23 -0.39 1.48 14.32
N GLY A 24 0.03 1.74 13.08
CA GLY A 24 0.41 0.71 12.13
C GLY A 24 1.77 0.05 12.43
N ALA A 25 2.71 0.74 13.08
CA ALA A 25 4.00 0.19 13.54
C ALA A 25 3.87 -1.04 14.45
N THR A 26 2.74 -1.16 15.16
CA THR A 26 2.47 -2.31 16.04
C THR A 26 1.83 -3.50 15.32
N ARG A 27 1.33 -3.31 14.10
CA ARG A 27 0.53 -4.29 13.34
C ARG A 27 1.17 -4.71 12.02
N GLU A 28 1.85 -3.79 11.37
CA GLU A 28 2.46 -3.97 10.06
C GLU A 28 3.94 -4.29 10.16
N ARG A 29 4.44 -5.06 9.19
CA ARG A 29 5.85 -5.44 9.14
C ARG A 29 6.39 -5.14 7.74
N PHE A 30 7.09 -4.03 7.63
CA PHE A 30 7.86 -3.73 6.44
C PHE A 30 9.18 -4.52 6.46
N ILE A 31 9.31 -5.48 5.54
CA ILE A 31 10.56 -6.21 5.25
C ILE A 31 10.80 -6.21 3.75
N ASP A 32 12.07 -6.29 3.34
CA ASP A 32 12.48 -6.39 1.93
C ASP A 32 13.20 -7.73 1.69
N PRO A 33 12.64 -8.64 0.88
CA PRO A 33 11.40 -8.52 0.11
C PRO A 33 10.14 -8.59 1.00
N LEU A 34 9.06 -7.92 0.57
CA LEU A 34 7.77 -7.99 1.23
C LEU A 34 7.31 -9.44 1.40
N THR A 35 6.62 -9.72 2.50
CA THR A 35 6.04 -11.04 2.70
C THR A 35 4.95 -11.32 1.67
N LYS A 36 4.77 -12.60 1.35
CA LYS A 36 3.83 -13.04 0.31
C LYS A 36 2.38 -12.70 0.67
N GLU A 37 2.07 -12.63 1.96
CA GLU A 37 0.74 -12.31 2.49
C GLU A 37 0.25 -10.94 2.00
N TYR A 38 1.12 -9.92 1.95
CA TYR A 38 0.75 -8.60 1.43
C TYR A 38 0.41 -8.64 -0.06
N VAL A 39 1.21 -9.37 -0.86
CA VAL A 39 0.98 -9.53 -2.30
C VAL A 39 -0.33 -10.28 -2.56
N GLU A 40 -0.57 -11.36 -1.81
CA GLU A 40 -1.80 -12.15 -1.92
C GLU A 40 -3.04 -11.36 -1.49
N ALA A 41 -2.93 -10.55 -0.44
CA ALA A 41 -4.01 -9.67 0.02
C ALA A 41 -4.33 -8.61 -1.04
N PHE A 42 -3.31 -7.95 -1.60
CA PHE A 42 -3.48 -6.96 -2.68
C PHE A 42 -4.16 -7.59 -3.90
N ALA A 43 -3.70 -8.75 -4.35
CA ALA A 43 -4.29 -9.46 -5.49
C ALA A 43 -5.74 -9.93 -5.23
N LYS A 44 -6.13 -10.19 -3.98
CA LYS A 44 -7.52 -10.47 -3.61
C LYS A 44 -8.37 -9.20 -3.65
N MET A 45 -7.85 -8.08 -3.16
CA MET A 45 -8.54 -6.79 -3.18
C MET A 45 -8.75 -6.28 -4.61
N GLU A 46 -7.78 -6.39 -5.50
CA GLU A 46 -7.93 -6.02 -6.92
C GLU A 46 -9.04 -6.79 -7.65
N LYS A 47 -9.35 -8.01 -7.20
CA LYS A 47 -10.42 -8.85 -7.78
C LYS A 47 -11.80 -8.55 -7.21
N GLN A 48 -11.90 -7.76 -6.13
CA GLN A 48 -13.17 -7.43 -5.49
C GLN A 48 -13.80 -6.22 -6.18
N ILE A 49 -14.98 -6.42 -6.77
CA ILE A 49 -15.74 -5.34 -7.40
C ILE A 49 -16.11 -4.29 -6.35
N GLY A 50 -15.76 -3.03 -6.60
CA GLY A 50 -16.01 -1.92 -5.66
C GLY A 50 -14.95 -1.76 -4.57
N ASN A 51 -13.90 -2.58 -4.57
CA ASN A 51 -12.72 -2.37 -3.72
C ASN A 51 -11.58 -1.78 -4.56
N SER A 52 -10.89 -0.78 -4.03
CA SER A 52 -9.73 -0.15 -4.68
C SER A 52 -8.89 0.49 -3.61
N ILE A 53 -7.58 0.25 -3.66
CA ILE A 53 -6.62 1.00 -2.85
C ILE A 53 -6.26 2.25 -3.64
N ILE A 54 -6.42 3.41 -3.02
CA ILE A 54 -6.13 4.72 -3.60
C ILE A 54 -4.83 5.24 -3.00
N ILE A 55 -3.98 5.85 -3.83
CA ILE A 55 -2.73 6.48 -3.39
C ILE A 55 -2.73 7.96 -3.76
N ALA A 56 -2.13 8.76 -2.88
CA ALA A 56 -1.74 10.12 -3.16
C ALA A 56 -0.26 10.15 -3.55
N LEU A 57 0.04 10.77 -4.69
CA LEU A 57 1.38 10.89 -5.27
C LEU A 57 1.82 12.35 -5.26
N ASP A 58 3.06 12.61 -4.86
CA ASP A 58 3.74 13.87 -5.11
C ASP A 58 5.13 13.61 -5.70
N ASN A 59 5.42 14.18 -6.88
CA ASN A 59 6.65 13.92 -7.63
C ASN A 59 6.98 12.42 -7.82
N ASN A 60 5.97 11.62 -8.17
CA ASN A 60 6.03 10.15 -8.29
C ASN A 60 6.31 9.38 -6.98
N GLU A 61 6.36 10.05 -5.82
CA GLU A 61 6.44 9.40 -4.53
C GLU A 61 5.05 9.23 -3.91
N VAL A 62 4.76 8.04 -3.39
CA VAL A 62 3.53 7.81 -2.62
C VAL A 62 3.70 8.49 -1.27
N ILE A 63 2.80 9.43 -0.99
CA ILE A 63 2.79 10.21 0.26
C ILE A 63 1.58 9.88 1.15
N GLY A 64 0.66 9.03 0.66
CA GLY A 64 -0.50 8.56 1.41
C GLY A 64 -1.28 7.49 0.66
N CYS A 65 -2.09 6.74 1.40
CA CYS A 65 -2.96 5.68 0.87
C CYS A 65 -4.30 5.62 1.60
N LEU A 66 -5.33 5.11 0.93
CA LEU A 66 -6.67 4.83 1.46
C LEU A 66 -7.20 3.50 0.93
#